data_AF-A0A954GIJ6-F1
#
_entry.id   AF-A0A954GIJ6-F1
#
_cell.length_a   1.000
_cell.length_b   1.000
_cell.length_c   1.000
_cell.angle_alpha   90.00
_cell.angle_beta   90.00
_cell.angle_gamma   90.00
#
_symmetry.space_group_name_H-M   'P 1'
#
loop_
_entity.id
_entity.type
_entity.pdbx_description
1 polymer ?
#
loop_
_entity_poly.entity_id
_entity_poly.type
_entity_poly.pdbx_seq_one_letter_code
_entity_poly.pdbx_strand_id
1 'polypeptide(L)'
;RPDADRQQVEVSLGNDRQTMKTVELNQAGATHVEFDLTDGTEISSGTHPLRKQIFQSARRTRSPPTRSDHSAIWFHSADHVHFVLYHAGFLQTGLSYSEYADTRHSSALWKFNGNVNALSGRHIVDSAIQAGEPVQDVEWTHKRAIPIRFEYRPPELTLTIDGDQFDLTSGRVFVIPVEGAIRQLDMDPPSVDEHSSIDQVASRIQKSLSESAESQDEREDPPHDARNSTTEEKEPDQDEPNPGDESTTASPPAEEPAADTGSELLRRIRAASAPVLADMSENHGYGLKPSQAVQRVAPPFPDVRMDYYLISHPSQAEAIPDGPSGMVFRWENDKLRNWSMTFGGRDGYSMTEVFDALLGIKSQEIEGEADLLNQGLPGDWIVRTDAAKEDVLEQLTSILRDELNLNVRLEFRTVKRDVYVATDRYEFTPLAGQKGEGELQLTDEKIQTDRVQIFGKELKPNSGAGGGTGEFDEFLGWLGRWIDAPIVSEVTERPSRQISWRLHENSFKTHPSRRDAHEAERREAHDADLVLKNITKQTNLRFTKETRPIPILFVERR
;
A
#
# COMPACT_ATOMS: atom_id res chain seq x y z
N ARG A 1 18.20 -3.07 47.75
CA ARG A 1 17.84 -3.79 46.52
C ARG A 1 16.83 -2.94 45.77
N PRO A 2 17.23 -2.14 44.76
CA PRO A 2 16.29 -1.47 43.88
C PRO A 2 16.56 -1.89 42.44
N ASP A 3 15.75 -2.80 41.91
CA ASP A 3 15.49 -3.06 40.47
C ASP A 3 14.64 -4.33 40.34
N ALA A 4 13.49 -4.39 41.04
CA ALA A 4 12.56 -5.51 40.95
C ALA A 4 11.38 -5.24 40.00
N ASP A 5 11.24 -4.02 39.48
CA ASP A 5 10.01 -3.57 38.79
C ASP A 5 10.21 -3.25 37.30
N ARG A 6 11.31 -3.74 36.70
CA ARG A 6 11.60 -3.60 35.27
C ARG A 6 11.43 -4.94 34.58
N GLN A 7 10.40 -5.06 33.75
CA GLN A 7 10.23 -6.21 32.88
C GLN A 7 10.89 -5.94 31.53
N GLN A 8 11.63 -6.93 31.02
CA GLN A 8 12.34 -6.88 29.75
C GLN A 8 11.84 -8.00 28.83
N VAL A 9 11.51 -7.64 27.59
CA VAL A 9 11.20 -8.59 26.52
C VAL A 9 12.32 -8.55 25.49
N GLU A 10 12.87 -9.71 25.16
CA GLU A 10 13.93 -9.89 24.16
C GLU A 10 13.48 -10.76 22.99
N VAL A 11 13.78 -10.31 21.76
CA VAL A 11 13.48 -11.04 20.51
C VAL A 11 14.74 -11.11 19.67
N SER A 12 15.17 -12.33 19.33
CA SER A 12 16.30 -12.61 18.43
C SER A 12 15.81 -13.20 17.10
N LEU A 13 16.46 -12.83 15.99
CA LEU A 13 16.14 -13.26 14.63
C LEU A 13 17.43 -13.65 13.87
N GLY A 14 17.58 -14.94 13.55
CA GLY A 14 18.63 -15.44 12.65
C GLY A 14 20.04 -15.60 13.24
N ASN A 15 20.97 -16.15 12.46
CA ASN A 15 22.31 -16.63 12.87
C ASN A 15 23.31 -15.54 13.32
N ASP A 16 23.02 -14.25 13.10
CA ASP A 16 23.90 -13.15 13.49
C ASP A 16 23.41 -12.47 14.77
N ARG A 17 24.29 -12.40 15.78
CA ARG A 17 24.09 -11.84 17.14
C ARG A 17 23.61 -10.37 17.21
N GLN A 18 23.30 -9.68 16.11
CA GLN A 18 23.22 -8.21 16.07
C GLN A 18 21.84 -7.59 16.27
N THR A 19 20.79 -8.37 16.51
CA THR A 19 19.48 -7.81 16.87
C THR A 19 18.95 -8.42 18.15
N MET A 20 19.55 -8.04 19.28
CA MET A 20 18.88 -8.11 20.58
C MET A 20 18.18 -6.76 20.83
N LYS A 21 16.90 -6.82 21.18
CA LYS A 21 16.11 -5.64 21.57
C LYS A 21 15.57 -5.87 22.97
N THR A 22 15.96 -5.03 23.91
CA THR A 22 15.47 -5.01 25.28
C THR A 22 14.43 -3.90 25.42
N VAL A 23 13.21 -4.22 25.86
CA VAL A 23 12.13 -3.24 26.11
C VAL A 23 11.94 -3.10 27.61
N GLU A 24 12.25 -1.95 28.21
CA GLU A 24 12.01 -1.70 29.65
C GLU A 24 10.60 -1.14 29.90
N LEU A 25 9.90 -1.69 30.90
CA LEU A 25 8.58 -1.23 31.35
C LEU A 25 8.64 -0.72 32.79
N ASN A 26 7.91 0.35 33.12
CA ASN A 26 7.81 0.92 34.48
C ASN A 26 6.35 0.85 35.00
N GLN A 27 6.17 0.39 36.24
CA GLN A 27 4.84 0.17 36.88
C GLN A 27 4.08 1.43 37.35
N ALA A 28 4.52 2.65 37.04
CA ALA A 28 3.78 3.85 37.43
C ALA A 28 2.59 4.08 36.48
N GLY A 29 1.45 3.45 36.80
CA GLY A 29 0.09 3.69 36.29
C GLY A 29 0.00 4.35 34.90
N ALA A 30 -0.16 3.55 33.85
CA ALA A 30 -0.17 4.02 32.48
C ALA A 30 -1.57 4.48 32.01
N THR A 31 -1.68 5.78 31.76
CA THR A 31 -2.37 6.31 30.59
C THR A 31 -1.89 5.60 29.33
N HIS A 32 -2.81 5.41 28.38
CA HIS A 32 -2.56 5.03 26.99
C HIS A 32 -1.25 5.67 26.47
N VAL A 33 -0.25 4.85 26.12
CA VAL A 33 0.97 5.35 25.48
C VAL A 33 0.70 5.45 23.98
N GLU A 34 0.15 6.59 23.58
CA GLU A 34 0.18 7.06 22.20
C GLU A 34 1.49 7.84 22.01
N PHE A 35 2.23 7.55 20.94
CA PHE A 35 3.45 8.30 20.61
C PHE A 35 3.05 9.63 19.98
N ASP A 36 3.12 10.71 20.76
CA ASP A 36 2.92 12.07 20.27
C ASP A 36 4.17 12.57 19.53
N LEU A 37 3.96 13.08 18.32
CA LEU A 37 4.98 13.58 17.39
C LEU A 37 4.63 15.02 17.01
N THR A 38 4.77 15.96 17.95
CA THR A 38 5.12 17.38 17.74
C THR A 38 5.02 18.09 19.09
N ASP A 39 6.07 18.74 19.60
CA ASP A 39 6.44 20.10 19.20
C ASP A 39 7.73 20.58 19.90
N GLY A 40 8.36 21.58 19.29
CA GLY A 40 9.61 22.17 19.75
C GLY A 40 9.43 23.12 20.94
N THR A 41 10.31 22.99 21.93
CA THR A 41 10.77 24.15 22.71
C THR A 41 12.21 23.95 23.14
N GLU A 42 13.03 24.93 22.82
CA GLU A 42 14.47 24.93 23.02
C GLU A 42 14.79 25.31 24.48
N ILE A 43 15.25 24.38 25.31
CA ILE A 43 16.09 24.67 26.48
C ILE A 43 17.25 23.66 26.54
N SER A 44 18.44 24.24 26.52
CA SER A 44 19.77 23.66 26.66
C SER A 44 19.94 22.69 27.85
N SER A 45 20.43 21.48 27.56
CA SER A 45 21.63 20.83 28.14
C SER A 45 21.47 19.30 28.30
N GLY A 46 22.43 18.52 27.78
CA GLY A 46 22.64 17.11 28.11
C GLY A 46 22.34 16.12 26.98
N THR A 47 23.32 15.87 26.12
CA THR A 47 23.29 14.86 25.04
C THR A 47 23.24 13.41 25.55
N HIS A 48 22.32 12.60 25.03
CA HIS A 48 22.45 11.13 24.95
C HIS A 48 21.94 10.63 23.57
N PRO A 49 22.78 10.00 22.72
CA PRO A 49 22.43 9.74 21.33
C PRO A 49 21.90 8.31 21.11
N LEU A 50 20.63 8.03 21.44
CA LEU A 50 20.02 6.71 21.16
C LEU A 50 18.51 6.80 20.86
N ARG A 51 18.10 7.62 19.88
CA ARG A 51 16.67 7.78 19.53
C ARG A 51 16.27 7.59 18.06
N LYS A 52 17.17 7.13 17.17
CA LYS A 52 16.86 6.97 15.72
C LYS A 52 17.06 5.57 15.12
N GLN A 53 17.37 4.53 15.92
CA GLN A 53 17.74 3.21 15.40
C GLN A 53 16.59 2.18 15.27
N ILE A 54 15.35 2.54 15.62
CA ILE A 54 14.31 1.54 15.93
C ILE A 54 13.71 0.82 14.71
N PHE A 55 13.80 1.37 13.49
CA PHE A 55 13.18 0.78 12.29
C PHE A 55 14.14 0.18 11.25
N GLN A 56 15.46 0.19 11.47
CA GLN A 56 16.43 -0.17 10.41
C GLN A 56 17.03 -1.58 10.52
N SER A 57 16.95 -2.27 11.66
CA SER A 57 17.77 -3.48 11.88
C SER A 57 17.12 -4.82 11.53
N ALA A 58 15.80 -4.90 11.30
CA ALA A 58 15.16 -6.18 10.90
C ALA A 58 15.09 -6.40 9.37
N ARG A 59 15.60 -5.47 8.54
CA ARG A 59 15.51 -5.56 7.07
C ARG A 59 16.84 -5.78 6.35
N ARG A 60 17.97 -5.94 7.06
CA ARG A 60 19.29 -5.96 6.43
C ARG A 60 20.31 -6.87 7.09
N THR A 61 20.31 -8.12 6.63
CA THR A 61 21.52 -8.88 6.29
C THR A 61 21.14 -9.79 5.12
N ARG A 62 21.40 -9.35 3.88
CA ARG A 62 21.46 -10.27 2.73
C ARG A 62 22.90 -10.70 2.56
N SER A 63 23.33 -11.63 3.41
CA SER A 63 24.39 -12.55 3.01
C SER A 63 23.75 -13.58 2.06
N PRO A 64 24.46 -14.06 1.03
CA PRO A 64 23.95 -15.17 0.22
C PRO A 64 23.64 -16.35 1.15
N PRO A 65 22.48 -17.01 0.97
CA PRO A 65 22.05 -18.07 1.87
C PRO A 65 23.06 -19.22 1.88
N THR A 66 23.36 -19.75 3.06
CA THR A 66 24.22 -20.93 3.20
C THR A 66 23.36 -22.19 3.29
N ARG A 67 23.96 -23.37 3.16
CA ARG A 67 23.24 -24.66 3.09
C ARG A 67 22.43 -25.05 4.34
N SER A 68 22.44 -24.23 5.40
CA SER A 68 21.82 -24.51 6.70
C SER A 68 21.09 -23.29 7.28
N ASP A 69 20.28 -22.59 6.47
CA ASP A 69 19.56 -21.41 6.95
C ASP A 69 18.31 -21.81 7.75
N HIS A 70 18.54 -22.13 9.01
CA HIS A 70 17.51 -22.31 10.02
C HIS A 70 17.18 -20.98 10.69
N SER A 71 15.89 -20.71 10.92
CA SER A 71 15.46 -19.51 11.63
C SER A 71 14.76 -19.88 12.93
N ALA A 72 15.07 -19.15 14.00
CA ALA A 72 14.40 -19.27 15.28
C ALA A 72 13.91 -17.89 15.76
N ILE A 73 12.71 -17.83 16.33
CA ILE A 73 12.18 -16.66 17.05
C ILE A 73 12.06 -17.04 18.52
N TRP A 74 12.59 -16.18 19.39
CA TRP A 74 12.64 -16.40 20.82
C TRP A 74 11.81 -15.34 21.51
N PHE A 75 11.01 -15.76 22.48
CA PHE A 75 10.26 -14.85 23.35
C PHE A 75 10.77 -15.02 24.77
N HIS A 76 11.18 -13.93 25.39
CA HIS A 76 11.63 -13.92 26.79
C HIS A 76 10.84 -12.90 27.59
N SER A 77 10.52 -13.24 28.84
CA SER A 77 10.01 -12.31 29.85
C SER A 77 10.72 -12.61 31.17
N ALA A 78 10.99 -11.57 31.96
CA ALA A 78 11.57 -11.69 33.30
C ALA A 78 10.78 -12.66 34.20
N ASP A 79 9.48 -12.79 33.94
CA ASP A 79 8.54 -13.63 34.70
C ASP A 79 8.05 -14.85 33.87
N HIS A 80 9.02 -15.63 33.37
CA HIS A 80 8.95 -17.10 33.16
C HIS A 80 8.17 -17.71 31.98
N VAL A 81 7.99 -17.00 30.86
CA VAL A 81 7.58 -17.64 29.60
C VAL A 81 8.66 -17.53 28.55
N HIS A 82 9.22 -18.69 28.19
CA HIS A 82 10.11 -18.83 27.06
C HIS A 82 9.45 -19.76 26.07
N PHE A 83 9.37 -19.34 24.81
CA PHE A 83 9.15 -20.30 23.75
C PHE A 83 9.99 -19.97 22.52
N VAL A 84 10.33 -21.01 21.77
CA VAL A 84 11.13 -20.92 20.56
C VAL A 84 10.30 -21.40 19.38
N LEU A 85 10.14 -20.56 18.36
CA LEU A 85 9.54 -20.95 17.10
C LEU A 85 10.66 -21.22 16.09
N TYR A 86 10.79 -22.46 15.65
CA TYR A 86 11.82 -22.90 14.73
C TYR A 86 11.24 -23.24 13.36
N HIS A 87 11.88 -22.78 12.29
CA HIS A 87 11.53 -23.10 10.92
C HIS A 87 12.79 -23.45 10.10
N ALA A 88 12.67 -24.48 9.26
CA ALA A 88 13.73 -24.95 8.37
C ALA A 88 13.85 -24.08 7.09
N GLY A 89 13.89 -22.76 7.26
CA GLY A 89 13.95 -21.75 6.20
C GLY A 89 13.88 -20.34 6.78
N PHE A 90 13.57 -19.34 5.97
CA PHE A 90 13.49 -17.95 6.42
C PHE A 90 12.15 -17.61 7.05
N LEU A 91 12.18 -16.85 8.16
CA LEU A 91 11.00 -16.27 8.78
C LEU A 91 10.97 -14.76 8.55
N GLN A 92 9.83 -14.24 8.08
CA GLN A 92 9.55 -12.80 8.04
C GLN A 92 8.33 -12.49 8.91
N THR A 93 8.52 -11.64 9.92
CA THR A 93 7.47 -11.38 10.93
C THR A 93 6.69 -10.11 10.62
N GLY A 94 5.38 -10.15 10.88
CA GLY A 94 4.46 -9.00 10.91
C GLY A 94 3.65 -9.05 12.19
N LEU A 95 4.34 -8.96 13.33
CA LEU A 95 3.77 -9.20 14.65
C LEU A 95 3.29 -7.90 15.29
N SER A 96 2.12 -7.91 15.92
CA SER A 96 1.58 -6.80 16.70
C SER A 96 1.39 -7.21 18.17
N TYR A 97 1.63 -6.28 19.09
CA TYR A 97 1.64 -6.54 20.54
C TYR A 97 0.77 -5.52 21.27
N SER A 98 0.03 -5.98 22.28
CA SER A 98 -0.78 -5.14 23.18
C SER A 98 -0.73 -5.66 24.62
N GLU A 99 -0.40 -4.79 25.57
CA GLU A 99 -0.46 -5.07 27.01
C GLU A 99 -1.73 -4.48 27.62
N TYR A 100 -2.35 -5.18 28.58
CA TYR A 100 -3.53 -4.68 29.29
C TYR A 100 -3.22 -4.44 30.76
N ALA A 101 -3.33 -3.18 31.19
CA ALA A 101 -3.19 -2.77 32.58
C ALA A 101 -4.49 -2.15 33.13
N ASP A 102 -5.65 -2.81 33.02
CA ASP A 102 -6.78 -2.64 33.97
C ASP A 102 -7.91 -3.67 33.78
N THR A 103 -7.88 -4.65 34.69
CA THR A 103 -8.86 -5.53 35.36
C THR A 103 -10.36 -5.62 35.03
N ARG A 104 -10.96 -4.83 34.13
CA ARG A 104 -12.43 -4.88 34.01
C ARG A 104 -12.98 -5.94 33.05
N HIS A 105 -12.48 -6.10 31.82
CA HIS A 105 -13.12 -7.03 30.85
C HIS A 105 -12.17 -7.88 29.98
N SER A 106 -10.88 -8.03 30.33
CA SER A 106 -10.00 -9.04 29.70
C SER A 106 -9.50 -10.01 30.77
N SER A 107 -9.84 -11.30 30.63
CA SER A 107 -9.30 -12.37 31.48
C SER A 107 -7.83 -12.71 31.14
N ALA A 108 -7.24 -12.07 30.14
CA ALA A 108 -5.85 -12.25 29.74
C ALA A 108 -4.98 -11.08 30.17
N LEU A 109 -3.85 -11.40 30.80
CA LEU A 109 -2.80 -10.45 31.16
C LEU A 109 -1.97 -10.04 29.94
N TRP A 110 -1.74 -10.98 29.01
CA TRP A 110 -0.97 -10.72 27.79
C TRP A 110 -1.70 -11.27 26.59
N LYS A 111 -1.78 -10.48 25.53
CA LYS A 111 -2.28 -10.94 24.24
C LYS A 111 -1.36 -10.47 23.12
N PHE A 112 -0.93 -11.42 22.32
CA PHE A 112 -0.13 -11.18 21.14
C PHE A 112 -0.85 -11.78 19.94
N ASN A 113 -0.97 -11.01 18.86
CA ASN A 113 -1.56 -11.45 17.61
C ASN A 113 -0.69 -10.99 16.44
N GLY A 114 -0.42 -11.89 15.51
CA GLY A 114 0.25 -11.51 14.28
C GLY A 114 0.42 -12.67 13.33
N ASN A 115 1.11 -12.41 12.23
CA ASN A 115 1.43 -13.44 11.27
C ASN A 115 2.95 -13.63 11.18
N VAL A 116 3.38 -14.89 11.18
CA VAL A 116 4.74 -15.27 10.81
C VAL A 116 4.70 -15.81 9.38
N ASN A 117 5.38 -15.14 8.47
CA ASN A 117 5.49 -15.61 7.10
C ASN A 117 6.67 -16.57 7.03
N ALA A 118 6.37 -17.85 6.83
CA ALA A 118 7.35 -18.86 6.47
C ALA A 118 7.62 -18.76 4.97
N LEU A 119 8.88 -18.53 4.61
CA LEU A 119 9.35 -18.51 3.24
C LEU A 119 10.19 -19.77 3.00
N SER A 120 9.74 -20.64 2.10
CA SER A 120 10.56 -21.71 1.57
C SER A 120 10.74 -21.50 0.07
N GLY A 121 11.99 -21.64 -0.37
CA GLY A 121 12.36 -21.56 -1.78
C GLY A 121 13.09 -22.84 -2.16
N ARG A 122 12.82 -23.35 -3.36
CA ARG A 122 13.74 -24.31 -3.97
C ARG A 122 14.95 -23.50 -4.43
N HIS A 123 16.11 -23.80 -3.86
CA HIS A 123 17.35 -23.18 -4.28
C HIS A 123 17.63 -23.52 -5.76
N ILE A 124 17.29 -22.64 -6.71
CA ILE A 124 17.94 -22.60 -8.04
C ILE A 124 19.33 -21.97 -7.87
N VAL A 125 20.07 -22.44 -6.87
CA VAL A 125 21.31 -21.84 -6.39
C VAL A 125 22.47 -22.78 -6.65
N ASP A 126 22.24 -24.11 -6.68
CA ASP A 126 23.30 -25.07 -6.93
C ASP A 126 23.94 -24.88 -8.32
N SER A 127 23.16 -24.56 -9.35
CA SER A 127 23.68 -24.27 -10.70
C SER A 127 24.34 -22.88 -10.80
N ALA A 128 23.74 -21.84 -10.23
CA ALA A 128 24.25 -20.47 -10.31
C ALA A 128 25.53 -20.27 -9.48
N ILE A 129 25.62 -20.86 -8.28
CA ILE A 129 26.83 -20.83 -7.45
C ILE A 129 27.95 -21.68 -8.06
N GLN A 130 27.66 -22.85 -8.63
CA GLN A 130 28.67 -23.63 -9.35
C GLN A 130 29.18 -22.91 -10.61
N ALA A 131 28.33 -22.08 -11.24
CA ALA A 131 28.69 -21.29 -12.43
C ALA A 131 29.37 -19.94 -12.09
N GLY A 132 29.41 -19.52 -10.83
CA GLY A 132 29.95 -18.22 -10.42
C GLY A 132 29.10 -17.03 -10.87
N GLU A 133 27.83 -17.25 -11.17
CA GLU A 133 26.91 -16.20 -11.62
C GLU A 133 26.25 -15.49 -10.42
N PRO A 134 26.01 -14.17 -10.51
CA PRO A 134 25.28 -13.45 -9.47
C PRO A 134 23.84 -13.98 -9.40
N VAL A 135 23.41 -14.43 -8.21
CA VAL A 135 22.04 -14.85 -7.97
C VAL A 135 21.12 -13.63 -8.06
N GLN A 136 20.56 -13.41 -9.26
CA GLN A 136 19.50 -12.44 -9.49
C GLN A 136 18.17 -13.20 -9.45
N ASP A 137 17.25 -12.72 -8.62
CA ASP A 137 15.89 -13.23 -8.42
C ASP A 137 15.79 -14.63 -7.79
N VAL A 138 15.71 -14.65 -6.46
CA VAL A 138 15.21 -15.82 -5.72
C VAL A 138 13.70 -15.85 -5.86
N GLU A 139 13.17 -16.73 -6.71
CA GLU A 139 11.76 -17.10 -6.69
C GLU A 139 11.46 -17.92 -5.43
N TRP A 140 10.68 -17.32 -4.53
CA TRP A 140 10.12 -18.03 -3.38
C TRP A 140 9.01 -18.95 -3.87
N THR A 141 9.22 -20.26 -3.76
CA THR A 141 8.25 -21.24 -4.26
C THR A 141 7.05 -21.39 -3.32
N HIS A 142 7.22 -21.11 -2.02
CA HIS A 142 6.11 -21.12 -1.06
C HIS A 142 6.21 -19.97 -0.05
N LYS A 143 5.10 -19.26 0.10
CA LYS A 143 4.87 -18.28 1.17
C LYS A 143 3.65 -18.73 1.97
N ARG A 144 3.86 -19.17 3.21
CA ARG A 144 2.78 -19.52 4.15
C ARG A 144 2.73 -18.47 5.25
N ALA A 145 1.61 -17.75 5.35
CA ALA A 145 1.35 -16.90 6.50
C ALA A 145 0.78 -17.77 7.62
N ILE A 146 1.45 -17.79 8.76
CA ILE A 146 1.11 -18.61 9.92
C ILE A 146 0.60 -17.66 10.99
N PRO A 147 -0.72 -17.61 11.25
CA PRO A 147 -1.26 -16.75 12.29
C PRO A 147 -0.82 -17.29 13.66
N ILE A 148 -0.27 -16.40 14.47
CA ILE A 148 0.17 -16.68 15.83
C ILE A 148 -0.65 -15.82 16.77
N ARG A 149 -1.28 -16.47 17.73
CA ARG A 149 -2.03 -15.85 18.79
C ARG A 149 -1.58 -16.41 20.12
N PHE A 150 -1.01 -15.57 20.96
CA PHE A 150 -0.57 -15.96 22.29
C PHE A 150 -1.44 -15.25 23.32
N GLU A 151 -1.99 -16.01 24.26
CA GLU A 151 -2.80 -15.48 25.36
C GLU A 151 -2.29 -16.05 26.69
N TYR A 152 -1.85 -15.18 27.59
CA TYR A 152 -1.48 -15.57 28.95
C TYR A 152 -2.58 -15.23 29.94
N ARG A 153 -3.07 -16.24 30.65
CA ARG A 153 -4.14 -16.16 31.65
C ARG A 153 -3.77 -17.00 32.88
N PRO A 154 -3.03 -16.47 33.88
CA PRO A 154 -2.64 -17.27 35.04
C PRO A 154 -3.81 -18.06 35.64
N PRO A 155 -3.67 -19.38 35.87
CA PRO A 155 -2.46 -20.19 35.73
C PRO A 155 -2.20 -20.74 34.31
N GLU A 156 -3.15 -20.58 33.40
CA GLU A 156 -3.14 -21.11 32.04
C GLU A 156 -2.26 -20.27 31.11
N LEU A 157 -1.47 -20.96 30.29
CA LEU A 157 -0.61 -20.34 29.32
C LEU A 157 -0.82 -21.05 27.98
N THR A 158 -1.56 -20.38 27.11
CA THR A 158 -2.00 -20.96 25.84
C THR A 158 -1.39 -20.21 24.67
N LEU A 159 -0.79 -20.95 23.76
CA LEU A 159 -0.29 -20.45 22.49
C LEU A 159 -1.12 -21.09 21.37
N THR A 160 -1.75 -20.28 20.53
CA THR A 160 -2.40 -20.75 19.31
C THR A 160 -1.51 -20.44 18.12
N ILE A 161 -1.15 -21.46 17.34
CA ILE A 161 -0.42 -21.29 16.08
C ILE A 161 -1.21 -21.98 14.98
N ASP A 162 -1.57 -21.24 13.93
CA ASP A 162 -2.38 -21.73 12.81
C ASP A 162 -3.73 -22.36 13.21
N GLY A 163 -4.31 -21.86 14.31
CA GLY A 163 -5.57 -22.36 14.88
C GLY A 163 -5.41 -23.50 15.89
N ASP A 164 -4.25 -24.16 15.93
CA ASP A 164 -3.96 -25.20 16.91
C ASP A 164 -3.54 -24.60 18.25
N GLN A 165 -4.20 -25.01 19.34
CA GLN A 165 -3.92 -24.54 20.68
C GLN A 165 -2.92 -25.47 21.38
N PHE A 166 -1.84 -24.87 21.89
CA PHE A 166 -0.75 -25.53 22.58
C PHE A 166 -0.69 -25.10 24.04
N ASP A 167 -0.53 -26.07 24.93
CA ASP A 167 -0.33 -25.86 26.36
C ASP A 167 1.18 -25.69 26.64
N LEU A 168 1.58 -24.50 27.07
CA LEU A 168 2.99 -24.19 27.31
C LEU A 168 3.54 -24.74 28.64
N THR A 169 2.74 -25.48 29.41
CA THR A 169 3.18 -26.14 30.65
C THR A 169 3.98 -27.41 30.40
N SER A 170 3.81 -28.08 29.24
CA SER A 170 4.43 -29.37 28.90
C SER A 170 5.38 -29.32 27.69
N GLY A 171 5.82 -28.13 27.29
CA GLY A 171 6.77 -27.95 26.19
C GLY A 171 6.82 -26.52 25.66
N ARG A 172 8.01 -26.05 25.31
CA ARG A 172 8.27 -24.64 24.99
C ARG A 172 8.94 -24.43 23.62
N VAL A 173 9.15 -25.49 22.85
CA VAL A 173 9.76 -25.39 21.52
C VAL A 173 8.77 -25.86 20.47
N PHE A 174 8.50 -25.00 19.50
CA PHE A 174 7.56 -25.23 18.41
C PHE A 174 8.32 -25.33 17.09
N VAL A 175 8.19 -26.47 16.42
CA VAL A 175 8.78 -26.70 15.11
C VAL A 175 7.69 -26.55 14.06
N ILE A 176 7.90 -25.61 13.14
CA ILE A 176 7.07 -25.43 11.95
C ILE A 176 7.78 -26.12 10.78
N PRO A 177 7.37 -27.33 10.39
CA PRO A 177 7.87 -27.94 9.16
C PRO A 177 7.32 -27.20 7.93
N VAL A 178 8.07 -27.24 6.82
CA VAL A 178 7.70 -26.57 5.57
C VAL A 178 6.35 -27.07 5.03
N GLU A 179 6.04 -28.36 5.20
CA GLU A 179 4.85 -29.01 4.61
C GLU A 179 4.01 -29.79 5.64
N GLY A 180 4.05 -29.41 6.92
CA GLY A 180 3.40 -30.23 7.96
C GLY A 180 2.67 -29.47 9.06
N ALA A 181 2.08 -30.26 9.95
CA ALA A 181 1.52 -29.81 11.21
C ALA A 181 2.64 -29.33 12.15
N ILE A 182 2.32 -28.31 12.93
CA ILE A 182 3.24 -27.72 13.91
C ILE A 182 3.46 -28.75 15.02
N ARG A 183 4.72 -28.96 15.40
CA ARG A 183 5.09 -29.92 16.46
C ARG A 183 5.55 -29.17 17.69
N GLN A 184 4.95 -29.49 18.84
CA GLN A 184 5.45 -29.08 20.15
C GLN A 184 6.44 -30.12 20.64
N LEU A 185 7.66 -29.68 20.96
CA LEU A 185 8.69 -30.52 21.56
C LEU A 185 8.75 -30.23 23.06
N ASP A 186 8.68 -31.29 23.86
CA ASP A 186 8.92 -31.24 25.29
C ASP A 186 10.43 -31.22 25.56
N MET A 187 11.00 -30.03 25.42
CA MET A 187 12.39 -29.77 25.74
C MET A 187 12.53 -28.45 26.46
N ASP A 188 13.46 -28.41 27.42
CA ASP A 188 13.81 -27.18 28.10
C ASP A 188 14.39 -26.18 27.09
N PRO A 189 13.85 -24.96 27.04
CA PRO A 189 14.45 -23.91 26.22
C PRO A 189 15.88 -23.68 26.72
N PRO A 190 16.83 -23.41 25.81
CA PRO A 190 18.20 -23.08 26.22
C PRO A 190 18.21 -21.90 27.20
N SER A 191 19.06 -21.98 28.23
CA SER A 191 19.26 -20.89 29.19
C SER A 191 19.79 -19.64 28.49
N VAL A 192 19.36 -18.44 28.92
CA VAL A 192 19.84 -17.16 28.37
C VAL A 192 21.35 -16.96 28.58
N ASP A 193 21.88 -17.52 29.67
CA ASP A 193 23.30 -17.41 30.00
C ASP A 193 24.17 -18.33 29.12
N GLU A 194 23.57 -19.40 28.59
CA GLU A 194 24.24 -20.27 27.64
C GLU A 194 24.27 -19.57 26.28
N HIS A 195 25.48 -19.30 25.80
CA HIS A 195 25.73 -18.69 24.49
C HIS A 195 25.45 -19.69 23.36
N SER A 196 24.28 -20.32 23.36
CA SER A 196 23.88 -21.32 22.38
C SER A 196 23.67 -20.65 21.03
N SER A 197 24.51 -20.97 20.05
CA SER A 197 24.25 -20.57 18.67
C SER A 197 22.96 -21.24 18.18
N ILE A 198 22.28 -20.64 17.21
CA ILE A 198 21.12 -21.25 16.55
C ILE A 198 21.44 -22.66 16.04
N ASP A 199 22.69 -22.92 15.64
CA ASP A 199 23.14 -24.26 15.24
C ASP A 199 23.05 -25.30 16.38
N GLN A 200 23.29 -24.90 17.63
CA GLN A 200 23.16 -25.80 18.79
C GLN A 200 21.70 -26.13 19.07
N VAL A 201 20.82 -25.14 18.96
CA VAL A 201 19.37 -25.34 19.10
C VAL A 201 18.85 -26.20 17.95
N ALA A 202 19.26 -25.92 16.71
CA ALA A 202 18.94 -26.74 15.54
C ALA A 202 19.42 -28.19 15.74
N SER A 203 20.63 -28.39 16.27
CA SER A 203 21.18 -29.73 16.55
C SER A 203 20.39 -30.47 17.63
N ARG A 204 19.97 -29.78 18.70
CA ARG A 204 19.10 -30.36 19.76
C ARG A 204 17.72 -30.71 19.23
N ILE A 205 17.13 -29.83 18.41
CA ILE A 205 15.86 -30.07 17.73
C ILE A 205 15.97 -31.28 16.79
N GLN A 206 17.00 -31.34 15.95
CA GLN A 206 17.25 -32.46 15.04
C GLN A 206 17.41 -33.77 15.80
N LYS A 207 18.16 -33.77 16.91
CA LYS A 207 18.33 -34.95 17.77
C LYS A 207 17.01 -35.41 18.40
N SER A 208 16.22 -34.49 18.94
CA SER A 208 14.91 -34.82 19.53
C SER A 208 13.92 -35.34 18.48
N LEU A 209 13.97 -34.79 17.26
CA LEU A 209 13.17 -35.28 16.13
C LEU A 209 13.60 -36.69 15.69
N SER A 210 14.89 -37.01 15.70
CA SER A 210 15.37 -38.37 15.38
C SER A 210 15.02 -39.38 16.48
N GLU A 211 15.18 -39.03 17.75
CA GLU A 211 14.83 -39.91 18.88
C GLU A 211 13.32 -40.19 18.93
N SER A 212 12.49 -39.18 18.59
CA SER A 212 11.04 -39.37 18.47
C SER A 212 10.65 -40.27 17.30
N ALA A 213 11.37 -40.20 16.17
CA ALA A 213 11.14 -41.04 15.01
C ALA A 213 11.53 -42.51 15.26
N GLU A 214 12.67 -42.75 15.92
CA GLU A 214 13.10 -44.11 16.29
C GLU A 214 12.15 -44.79 17.29
N SER A 215 11.52 -44.02 18.19
CA SER A 215 10.51 -44.55 19.11
C SER A 215 9.18 -44.96 18.45
N GLN A 216 8.93 -44.53 17.21
CA GLN A 216 7.73 -44.88 16.45
C GLN A 216 7.93 -46.09 15.52
N ASP A 217 9.18 -46.46 15.21
CA ASP A 217 9.53 -47.52 14.25
C ASP A 217 9.59 -48.94 14.88
N GLU A 218 9.39 -49.06 16.20
CA GLU A 218 9.29 -50.36 16.91
C GLU A 218 7.84 -50.92 16.99
N ARG A 219 6.87 -50.34 16.27
CA ARG A 219 5.52 -50.92 16.19
C ARG A 219 5.40 -51.83 14.97
N GLU A 220 5.51 -53.12 15.26
CA GLU A 220 5.33 -54.28 14.37
C GLU A 220 4.24 -54.08 13.29
N ASP A 221 4.64 -54.28 12.04
CA ASP A 221 3.75 -54.44 10.87
C ASP A 221 2.78 -55.61 11.05
N PRO A 222 1.46 -55.42 10.87
CA PRO A 222 0.57 -56.50 10.47
C PRO A 222 0.49 -56.59 8.94
N PRO A 223 0.22 -57.79 8.39
CA PRO A 223 0.40 -58.09 6.97
C PRO A 223 -0.71 -57.44 6.11
N HIS A 224 -0.29 -56.77 5.03
CA HIS A 224 -1.19 -56.29 4.00
C HIS A 224 -1.56 -57.39 3.01
N ASP A 225 -2.83 -57.77 3.05
CA ASP A 225 -3.49 -58.55 2.00
C ASP A 225 -4.00 -57.64 0.87
N ALA A 226 -3.89 -58.17 -0.35
CA ALA A 226 -4.19 -57.51 -1.61
C ALA A 226 -5.69 -57.32 -1.86
N ARG A 227 -6.07 -56.27 -2.64
CA ARG A 227 -6.80 -56.41 -3.93
C ARG A 227 -7.34 -55.11 -4.54
N ASN A 228 -7.03 -54.99 -5.83
CA ASN A 228 -7.81 -54.54 -7.00
C ASN A 228 -8.44 -53.15 -7.12
N SER A 229 -7.86 -52.44 -8.10
CA SER A 229 -8.44 -51.50 -9.06
C SER A 229 -9.65 -52.04 -9.83
N THR A 230 -10.64 -51.18 -10.09
CA THR A 230 -11.35 -51.11 -11.39
C THR A 230 -12.05 -49.74 -11.54
N THR A 231 -11.81 -49.02 -12.64
CA THR A 231 -12.67 -47.92 -13.10
C THR A 231 -12.75 -48.02 -14.61
N GLU A 232 -13.95 -48.30 -15.12
CA GLU A 232 -14.30 -48.38 -16.54
C GLU A 232 -14.74 -47.02 -17.08
N GLU A 233 -14.36 -46.78 -18.34
CA GLU A 233 -14.76 -45.70 -19.22
C GLU A 233 -16.26 -45.72 -19.57
N LYS A 234 -16.84 -44.53 -19.84
CA LYS A 234 -17.71 -44.33 -21.02
C LYS A 234 -18.04 -42.85 -21.28
N GLU A 235 -17.53 -42.33 -22.39
CA GLU A 235 -18.12 -41.29 -23.25
C GLU A 235 -19.07 -41.96 -24.28
N PRO A 236 -19.68 -41.23 -25.25
CA PRO A 236 -20.49 -40.01 -25.19
C PRO A 236 -21.82 -40.22 -25.96
N ASP A 237 -22.69 -39.22 -26.07
CA ASP A 237 -23.61 -39.14 -27.22
C ASP A 237 -23.95 -37.68 -27.58
N GLN A 238 -23.90 -37.45 -28.89
CA GLN A 238 -24.24 -36.24 -29.62
C GLN A 238 -25.73 -36.25 -29.95
N ASP A 239 -26.37 -35.07 -30.07
CA ASP A 239 -27.43 -34.93 -31.08
C ASP A 239 -27.65 -33.46 -31.50
N GLU A 240 -28.02 -33.36 -32.77
CA GLU A 240 -27.92 -32.25 -33.72
C GLU A 240 -29.17 -31.33 -33.77
N PRO A 241 -29.20 -30.29 -34.65
CA PRO A 241 -29.98 -29.06 -34.49
C PRO A 241 -31.31 -29.04 -35.25
N ASN A 242 -32.10 -27.98 -35.05
CA ASN A 242 -33.23 -27.66 -35.93
C ASN A 242 -33.35 -26.13 -36.17
N PRO A 243 -33.64 -25.67 -37.41
CA PRO A 243 -33.70 -24.25 -37.78
C PRO A 243 -35.12 -23.75 -38.07
N GLY A 244 -35.26 -22.43 -38.22
CA GLY A 244 -36.37 -21.75 -38.91
C GLY A 244 -37.01 -20.65 -38.05
N ASP A 245 -36.73 -19.36 -38.26
CA ASP A 245 -37.19 -18.44 -39.32
C ASP A 245 -38.36 -17.58 -38.81
N GLU A 246 -38.19 -16.25 -38.76
CA GLU A 246 -39.17 -15.24 -39.24
C GLU A 246 -38.73 -13.80 -38.93
N SER A 247 -38.91 -12.96 -39.95
CA SER A 247 -38.52 -11.56 -40.06
C SER A 247 -39.60 -10.62 -39.50
N THR A 248 -39.20 -9.65 -38.68
CA THR A 248 -40.02 -8.48 -38.34
C THR A 248 -39.18 -7.20 -38.38
N THR A 249 -39.73 -6.18 -39.02
CA THR A 249 -39.19 -4.82 -39.19
C THR A 249 -39.15 -4.07 -37.86
N ALA A 250 -37.95 -3.76 -37.36
CA ALA A 250 -37.71 -3.02 -36.13
C ALA A 250 -37.20 -1.59 -36.39
N SER A 251 -37.64 -0.67 -35.54
CA SER A 251 -37.11 0.69 -35.32
C SER A 251 -35.58 0.70 -35.20
N PRO A 252 -34.90 1.86 -35.40
CA PRO A 252 -33.46 1.95 -35.17
C PRO A 252 -33.19 1.43 -33.75
N PRO A 253 -32.27 0.47 -33.58
CA PRO A 253 -31.99 -0.07 -32.26
C PRO A 253 -31.54 1.10 -31.38
N ALA A 254 -32.15 1.21 -30.19
CA ALA A 254 -31.52 1.93 -29.10
C ALA A 254 -30.07 1.42 -29.06
N GLU A 255 -29.09 2.33 -29.19
CA GLU A 255 -27.68 1.96 -29.11
C GLU A 255 -27.51 1.04 -27.91
N GLU A 256 -27.23 -0.24 -28.18
CA GLU A 256 -26.88 -1.18 -27.13
C GLU A 256 -25.68 -0.57 -26.41
N PRO A 257 -25.72 -0.43 -25.07
CA PRO A 257 -24.60 0.11 -24.34
C PRO A 257 -23.37 -0.68 -24.73
N ALA A 258 -22.35 0.01 -25.26
CA ALA A 258 -21.12 -0.61 -25.74
C ALA A 258 -20.65 -1.68 -24.74
N ALA A 259 -20.47 -2.91 -25.23
CA ALA A 259 -20.15 -4.05 -24.38
C ALA A 259 -18.95 -3.73 -23.49
N ASP A 260 -19.18 -3.65 -22.18
CA ASP A 260 -18.16 -3.35 -21.17
C ASP A 260 -17.02 -4.37 -21.28
N THR A 261 -15.86 -3.93 -21.76
CA THR A 261 -14.68 -4.78 -22.00
C THR A 261 -13.79 -4.95 -20.77
N GLY A 262 -14.23 -4.46 -19.60
CA GLY A 262 -13.46 -4.51 -18.36
C GLY A 262 -13.22 -5.94 -17.88
N SER A 263 -12.15 -6.12 -17.11
CA SER A 263 -11.88 -7.41 -16.47
C SER A 263 -13.10 -7.85 -15.64
N GLU A 264 -13.39 -9.16 -15.63
CA GLU A 264 -14.51 -9.72 -14.84
C GLU A 264 -14.45 -9.31 -13.36
N LEU A 265 -13.24 -9.13 -12.81
CA LEU A 265 -13.06 -8.60 -11.46
C LEU A 265 -13.59 -7.17 -11.32
N LEU A 266 -13.19 -6.25 -12.20
CA LEU A 266 -13.63 -4.85 -12.14
C LEU A 266 -15.14 -4.72 -12.36
N ARG A 267 -15.71 -5.51 -13.29
CA ARG A 267 -17.17 -5.55 -13.51
C ARG A 267 -17.92 -5.99 -12.25
N ARG A 268 -17.46 -7.05 -11.58
CA ARG A 268 -18.03 -7.50 -10.29
C ARG A 268 -17.91 -6.44 -9.20
N ILE A 269 -16.74 -5.79 -9.09
CA ILE A 269 -16.52 -4.72 -8.10
C ILE A 269 -17.49 -3.55 -8.35
N ARG A 270 -17.71 -3.13 -9.61
CA ARG A 270 -18.69 -2.08 -9.92
C ARG A 270 -20.12 -2.48 -9.65
N ALA A 271 -20.51 -3.67 -10.09
CA ALA A 271 -21.86 -4.18 -9.84
C ALA A 271 -22.15 -4.24 -8.32
N ALA A 272 -21.16 -4.65 -7.52
CA ALA A 272 -21.27 -4.69 -6.06
C ALA A 272 -21.28 -3.30 -5.41
N SER A 273 -20.48 -2.35 -5.90
CA SER A 273 -20.38 -1.01 -5.31
C SER A 273 -21.44 -0.02 -5.80
N ALA A 274 -22.07 -0.26 -6.95
CA ALA A 274 -23.13 0.59 -7.50
C ALA A 274 -24.30 0.86 -6.54
N PRO A 275 -24.92 -0.14 -5.88
CA PRO A 275 -25.99 0.13 -4.91
C PRO A 275 -25.50 0.93 -3.69
N VAL A 276 -24.24 0.76 -3.30
CA VAL A 276 -23.63 1.49 -2.17
C VAL A 276 -23.43 2.96 -2.53
N LEU A 277 -22.93 3.24 -3.74
CA LEU A 277 -22.81 4.62 -4.24
C LEU A 277 -24.18 5.30 -4.39
N ALA A 278 -25.20 4.56 -4.86
CA ALA A 278 -26.56 5.07 -4.93
C ALA A 278 -27.07 5.44 -3.53
N ASP A 279 -26.94 4.54 -2.54
CA ASP A 279 -27.31 4.82 -1.15
C ASP A 279 -26.57 6.04 -0.59
N MET A 280 -25.25 6.11 -0.76
CA MET A 280 -24.45 7.28 -0.37
C MET A 280 -25.02 8.58 -0.92
N SER A 281 -25.37 8.60 -2.21
CA SER A 281 -25.88 9.78 -2.88
C SER A 281 -27.29 10.17 -2.45
N GLU A 282 -28.19 9.19 -2.28
CA GLU A 282 -29.62 9.41 -2.00
C GLU A 282 -29.88 9.70 -0.52
N ASN A 283 -29.16 9.00 0.38
CA ASN A 283 -29.52 8.94 1.80
C ASN A 283 -28.44 9.53 2.73
N HIS A 284 -27.20 9.68 2.27
CA HIS A 284 -26.08 10.10 3.14
C HIS A 284 -25.41 11.40 2.71
N GLY A 285 -26.08 12.19 1.88
CA GLY A 285 -25.65 13.53 1.53
C GLY A 285 -24.48 13.61 0.54
N TYR A 286 -24.15 12.54 -0.19
CA TYR A 286 -23.16 12.62 -1.28
C TYR A 286 -23.77 13.11 -2.60
N GLY A 287 -25.09 13.25 -2.70
CA GLY A 287 -25.77 13.79 -3.88
C GLY A 287 -25.70 15.31 -3.97
N LEU A 288 -25.49 15.84 -5.17
CA LEU A 288 -25.54 17.28 -5.43
C LEU A 288 -26.91 17.74 -5.90
N LYS A 289 -27.41 18.84 -5.33
CA LYS A 289 -28.61 19.54 -5.85
C LYS A 289 -28.34 20.11 -7.25
N PRO A 290 -29.39 20.41 -8.06
CA PRO A 290 -29.20 20.90 -9.43
C PRO A 290 -28.30 22.14 -9.58
N SER A 291 -28.35 23.08 -8.64
CA SER A 291 -27.53 24.31 -8.66
C SER A 291 -26.23 24.19 -7.86
N GLN A 292 -25.95 23.02 -7.29
CA GLN A 292 -24.80 22.80 -6.44
C GLN A 292 -23.64 22.28 -7.27
N ALA A 293 -22.54 23.03 -7.28
CA ALA A 293 -21.33 22.73 -8.02
C ALA A 293 -20.35 21.90 -7.18
N VAL A 294 -20.33 22.12 -5.86
CA VAL A 294 -19.47 21.41 -4.92
C VAL A 294 -20.17 21.17 -3.59
N GLN A 295 -19.82 20.08 -2.93
CA GLN A 295 -20.22 19.77 -1.57
C GLN A 295 -19.07 19.17 -0.77
N ARG A 296 -19.09 19.43 0.54
CA ARG A 296 -18.28 18.71 1.52
C ARG A 296 -19.17 17.82 2.38
N VAL A 297 -18.74 16.59 2.63
CA VAL A 297 -19.32 15.72 3.67
C VAL A 297 -18.33 15.67 4.82
N ALA A 298 -18.71 16.27 5.94
CA ALA A 298 -17.87 16.37 7.13
C ALA A 298 -17.77 15.02 7.87
N PRO A 299 -16.65 14.74 8.57
CA PRO A 299 -16.62 13.68 9.56
C PRO A 299 -17.54 14.01 10.77
N PRO A 300 -18.07 13.01 11.50
CA PRO A 300 -17.89 11.58 11.28
C PRO A 300 -18.59 11.12 10.00
N PHE A 301 -17.90 10.25 9.25
CA PHE A 301 -18.44 9.73 8.00
C PHE A 301 -19.54 8.68 8.27
N PRO A 302 -20.52 8.54 7.37
CA PRO A 302 -21.51 7.47 7.48
C PRO A 302 -20.86 6.12 7.19
N ASP A 303 -21.31 5.05 7.87
CA ASP A 303 -20.73 3.70 7.75
C ASP A 303 -20.71 3.19 6.30
N VAL A 304 -21.73 3.55 5.50
CA VAL A 304 -21.83 3.19 4.07
C VAL A 304 -20.63 3.65 3.25
N ARG A 305 -19.92 4.71 3.66
CA ARG A 305 -18.67 5.15 3.02
C ARG A 305 -17.58 4.09 3.16
N MET A 306 -17.49 3.47 4.34
CA MET A 306 -16.52 2.39 4.58
C MET A 306 -16.91 1.14 3.81
N ASP A 307 -18.20 0.79 3.78
CA ASP A 307 -18.69 -0.32 2.96
C ASP A 307 -18.30 -0.13 1.48
N TYR A 308 -18.49 1.09 0.96
CA TYR A 308 -18.06 1.44 -0.39
C TYR A 308 -16.56 1.16 -0.57
N TYR A 309 -15.71 1.65 0.33
CA TYR A 309 -14.26 1.45 0.26
C TYR A 309 -13.86 -0.03 0.27
N LEU A 310 -14.40 -0.82 1.20
CA LEU A 310 -14.11 -2.25 1.34
C LEU A 310 -14.49 -3.04 0.08
N ILE A 311 -15.62 -2.68 -0.54
CA ILE A 311 -16.11 -3.35 -1.75
C ILE A 311 -15.33 -2.89 -2.99
N SER A 312 -15.10 -1.59 -3.12
CA SER A 312 -14.53 -0.98 -4.33
C SER A 312 -13.01 -1.13 -4.44
N HIS A 313 -12.31 -1.26 -3.31
CA HIS A 313 -10.86 -1.29 -3.25
C HIS A 313 -10.33 -2.40 -2.31
N PRO A 314 -10.68 -3.67 -2.53
CA PRO A 314 -10.45 -4.75 -1.55
C PRO A 314 -8.97 -4.96 -1.20
N SER A 315 -8.05 -4.88 -2.17
CA SER A 315 -6.61 -5.01 -1.90
C SER A 315 -6.04 -3.83 -1.13
N GLN A 316 -6.58 -2.64 -1.33
CA GLN A 316 -6.19 -1.44 -0.58
C GLN A 316 -6.78 -1.47 0.83
N ALA A 317 -8.02 -1.92 0.97
CA ALA A 317 -8.67 -2.15 2.25
C ALA A 317 -7.95 -3.18 3.11
N GLU A 318 -7.41 -4.25 2.50
CA GLU A 318 -6.56 -5.21 3.22
C GLU A 318 -5.28 -4.54 3.76
N ALA A 319 -4.68 -3.64 2.98
CA ALA A 319 -3.45 -2.95 3.38
C ALA A 319 -3.70 -1.77 4.35
N ILE A 320 -4.87 -1.14 4.27
CA ILE A 320 -5.25 0.06 5.04
C ILE A 320 -6.72 -0.12 5.49
N PRO A 321 -6.97 -0.91 6.55
CA PRO A 321 -8.32 -1.26 6.99
C PRO A 321 -9.10 -0.08 7.58
N ASP A 322 -8.40 0.93 8.10
CA ASP A 322 -9.02 2.16 8.63
C ASP A 322 -9.61 3.05 7.53
N GLY A 323 -9.33 2.72 6.26
CA GLY A 323 -9.81 3.45 5.10
C GLY A 323 -9.15 4.81 4.89
N PRO A 324 -9.66 5.59 3.91
CA PRO A 324 -9.09 6.88 3.56
C PRO A 324 -9.51 7.98 4.54
N SER A 325 -8.61 8.92 4.78
CA SER A 325 -8.87 10.14 5.56
C SER A 325 -9.84 11.09 4.86
N GLY A 326 -9.92 11.00 3.52
CA GLY A 326 -10.84 11.78 2.68
C GLY A 326 -10.95 11.14 1.29
N MET A 327 -12.11 11.30 0.66
CA MET A 327 -12.37 10.89 -0.71
C MET A 327 -12.84 12.09 -1.54
N VAL A 328 -12.52 12.08 -2.84
CA VAL A 328 -13.12 12.98 -3.82
C VAL A 328 -14.00 12.18 -4.75
N PHE A 329 -15.21 12.66 -4.99
CA PHE A 329 -16.15 12.13 -5.95
C PHE A 329 -16.48 13.14 -7.04
N ARG A 330 -16.66 12.63 -8.26
CA ARG A 330 -17.25 13.34 -9.39
C ARG A 330 -18.73 13.03 -9.45
N TRP A 331 -19.53 14.07 -9.64
CA TRP A 331 -20.96 13.99 -9.88
C TRP A 331 -21.21 14.21 -11.36
N GLU A 332 -21.60 13.14 -12.07
CA GLU A 332 -21.81 13.17 -13.52
C GLU A 332 -23.10 12.40 -13.86
N ASN A 333 -23.98 12.99 -14.67
CA ASN A 333 -25.24 12.34 -15.07
C ASN A 333 -26.05 11.81 -13.87
N ASP A 334 -26.13 12.62 -12.81
CA ASP A 334 -26.78 12.30 -11.54
C ASP A 334 -26.26 11.02 -10.85
N LYS A 335 -24.99 10.71 -11.06
CA LYS A 335 -24.30 9.57 -10.45
C LYS A 335 -23.01 10.00 -9.78
N LEU A 336 -22.78 9.41 -8.61
CA LEU A 336 -21.54 9.54 -7.85
C LEU A 336 -20.48 8.60 -8.42
N ARG A 337 -19.28 9.11 -8.68
CA ARG A 337 -18.11 8.34 -9.13
C ARG A 337 -16.89 8.69 -8.28
N ASN A 338 -16.25 7.70 -7.67
CA ASN A 338 -15.01 7.96 -6.95
C ASN A 338 -13.92 8.44 -7.93
N TRP A 339 -13.21 9.48 -7.53
CA TRP A 339 -12.15 10.09 -8.31
C TRP A 339 -10.78 9.92 -7.66
N SER A 340 -10.69 10.19 -6.36
CA SER A 340 -9.44 9.97 -5.62
C SER A 340 -9.70 9.70 -4.15
N MET A 341 -8.66 9.23 -3.47
CA MET A 341 -8.63 9.00 -2.04
C MET A 341 -7.28 9.44 -1.48
N THR A 342 -7.27 9.97 -0.25
CA THR A 342 -6.05 10.27 0.50
C THR A 342 -5.98 9.43 1.77
N PHE A 343 -4.77 9.04 2.16
CA PHE A 343 -4.48 8.16 3.29
C PHE A 343 -3.37 8.76 4.16
N GLY A 344 -3.44 8.55 5.48
CA GLY A 344 -2.32 8.83 6.38
C GLY A 344 -2.12 10.28 6.81
N GLY A 345 -3.05 11.19 6.50
CA GLY A 345 -3.14 12.53 7.09
C GLY A 345 -4.29 12.60 8.09
N ARG A 346 -4.09 13.20 9.27
CA ARG A 346 -5.17 13.36 10.27
C ARG A 346 -6.28 14.31 9.80
N ASP A 347 -6.03 15.11 8.76
CA ASP A 347 -6.88 16.25 8.40
C ASP A 347 -7.37 16.25 6.94
N GLY A 348 -7.41 15.09 6.28
CA GLY A 348 -7.93 14.98 4.90
C GLY A 348 -6.98 15.51 3.82
N TYR A 349 -7.53 16.18 2.81
CA TYR A 349 -6.76 16.76 1.70
C TYR A 349 -6.20 18.12 2.08
N SER A 350 -4.98 18.46 1.67
CA SER A 350 -4.53 19.84 1.74
C SER A 350 -5.37 20.75 0.85
N MET A 351 -5.40 22.06 1.14
CA MET A 351 -6.08 23.04 0.31
C MET A 351 -5.62 23.00 -1.16
N THR A 352 -4.32 22.82 -1.39
CA THR A 352 -3.76 22.63 -2.74
C THR A 352 -4.33 21.40 -3.44
N GLU A 353 -4.44 20.27 -2.75
CA GLU A 353 -4.98 19.04 -3.32
C GLU A 353 -6.50 19.13 -3.56
N VAL A 354 -7.24 19.88 -2.74
CA VAL A 354 -8.65 20.17 -2.99
C VAL A 354 -8.80 21.00 -4.27
N PHE A 355 -7.97 22.02 -4.50
CA PHE A 355 -8.02 22.78 -5.76
C PHE A 355 -7.64 21.93 -6.98
N ASP A 356 -6.64 21.05 -6.86
CA ASP A 356 -6.29 20.11 -7.94
C ASP A 356 -7.47 19.17 -8.23
N ALA A 357 -8.03 18.55 -7.19
CA ALA A 357 -9.07 17.54 -7.36
C ALA A 357 -10.41 18.11 -7.84
N LEU A 358 -10.79 19.32 -7.43
CA LEU A 358 -12.09 19.92 -7.77
C LEU A 358 -12.04 20.83 -9.00
N LEU A 359 -10.94 21.56 -9.21
CA LEU A 359 -10.83 22.59 -10.27
C LEU A 359 -9.82 22.22 -11.37
N GLY A 360 -9.05 21.14 -11.17
CA GLY A 360 -7.95 20.75 -12.05
C GLY A 360 -6.80 21.76 -12.05
N ILE A 361 -6.71 22.63 -11.03
CA ILE A 361 -5.67 23.66 -10.92
C ILE A 361 -4.48 23.06 -10.20
N LYS A 362 -3.32 23.07 -10.84
CA LYS A 362 -2.12 22.45 -10.27
C LYS A 362 -1.40 23.42 -9.34
N SER A 363 -0.50 22.89 -8.49
CA SER A 363 0.19 23.67 -7.45
C SER A 363 0.92 24.91 -7.99
N GLN A 364 1.55 24.80 -9.17
CA GLN A 364 2.25 25.90 -9.83
C GLN A 364 1.32 27.00 -10.39
N GLU A 365 0.00 26.80 -10.34
CA GLU A 365 -1.04 27.74 -10.76
C GLU A 365 -1.77 28.36 -9.57
N ILE A 366 -1.25 28.15 -8.35
CA ILE A 366 -1.82 28.63 -7.09
C ILE A 366 -0.80 29.51 -6.37
N GLU A 367 -1.25 30.63 -5.83
CA GLU A 367 -0.45 31.54 -5.01
C GLU A 367 -1.13 31.77 -3.66
N GLY A 368 -0.37 31.63 -2.58
CA GLY A 368 -0.89 31.75 -1.22
C GLY A 368 0.18 31.47 -0.18
N GLU A 369 -0.15 31.76 1.09
CA GLU A 369 0.72 31.42 2.22
C GLU A 369 0.89 29.89 2.30
N ALA A 370 2.14 29.42 2.41
CA ALA A 370 2.44 27.99 2.38
C ALA A 370 1.68 27.20 3.48
N ASP A 371 1.57 27.75 4.69
CA ASP A 371 0.85 27.11 5.79
C ASP A 371 -0.66 27.00 5.51
N LEU A 372 -1.23 27.98 4.80
CA LEU A 372 -2.63 27.94 4.36
C LEU A 372 -2.84 26.91 3.24
N LEU A 373 -1.95 26.89 2.25
CA LEU A 373 -2.04 25.96 1.11
C LEU A 373 -1.83 24.50 1.51
N ASN A 374 -1.04 24.26 2.56
CA ASN A 374 -0.79 22.93 3.14
C ASN A 374 -1.77 22.57 4.25
N GLN A 375 -2.68 23.48 4.64
CA GLN A 375 -3.66 23.20 5.67
C GLN A 375 -4.58 22.06 5.25
N GLY A 376 -4.72 21.05 6.11
CA GLY A 376 -5.63 19.94 5.91
C GLY A 376 -7.10 20.40 6.01
N LEU A 377 -7.89 19.99 5.03
CA LEU A 377 -9.31 20.23 4.92
C LEU A 377 -10.02 18.87 5.07
N PRO A 378 -10.51 18.54 6.28
CA PRO A 378 -11.11 17.24 6.54
C PRO A 378 -12.40 17.08 5.73
N GLY A 379 -12.82 15.84 5.53
CA GLY A 379 -14.06 15.50 4.86
C GLY A 379 -13.88 14.91 3.47
N ASP A 380 -14.99 14.44 2.92
CA ASP A 380 -15.08 14.03 1.53
C ASP A 380 -15.61 15.20 0.69
N TRP A 381 -15.20 15.25 -0.57
CA TRP A 381 -15.55 16.33 -1.49
C TRP A 381 -16.26 15.77 -2.72
N ILE A 382 -17.36 16.39 -3.11
CA ILE A 382 -18.13 16.03 -4.30
C ILE A 382 -18.15 17.23 -5.24
N VAL A 383 -17.77 17.05 -6.50
CA VAL A 383 -17.78 18.11 -7.51
C VAL A 383 -18.56 17.70 -8.75
N ARG A 384 -19.38 18.62 -9.25
CA ARG A 384 -20.09 18.49 -10.52
C ARG A 384 -19.13 18.76 -11.68
N THR A 385 -18.96 17.81 -12.59
CA THR A 385 -17.89 17.91 -13.61
C THR A 385 -18.20 18.84 -14.77
N ASP A 386 -19.47 19.18 -14.97
CA ASP A 386 -19.94 20.17 -15.94
C ASP A 386 -20.11 21.59 -15.36
N ALA A 387 -19.81 21.79 -14.06
CA ALA A 387 -19.91 23.10 -13.44
C ALA A 387 -18.78 24.04 -13.91
N ALA A 388 -19.09 25.32 -14.06
CA ALA A 388 -18.06 26.32 -14.32
C ALA A 388 -17.11 26.43 -13.11
N LYS A 389 -15.82 26.68 -13.38
CA LYS A 389 -14.80 26.79 -12.31
C LYS A 389 -15.13 27.91 -11.33
N GLU A 390 -15.72 28.99 -11.82
CA GLU A 390 -16.16 30.14 -11.02
C GLU A 390 -17.26 29.75 -10.03
N ASP A 391 -18.22 28.92 -10.45
CA ASP A 391 -19.31 28.44 -9.58
C ASP A 391 -18.77 27.51 -8.49
N VAL A 392 -17.85 26.61 -8.85
CA VAL A 392 -17.15 25.74 -7.89
C VAL A 392 -16.36 26.59 -6.89
N LEU A 393 -15.64 27.62 -7.36
CA LEU A 393 -14.83 28.49 -6.51
C LEU A 393 -15.67 29.33 -5.53
N GLU A 394 -16.80 29.86 -5.98
CA GLU A 394 -17.73 30.62 -5.13
C GLU A 394 -18.32 29.75 -4.01
N GLN A 395 -18.81 28.55 -4.36
CA GLN A 395 -19.39 27.63 -3.39
C GLN A 395 -18.30 27.07 -2.45
N LEU A 396 -17.11 26.77 -2.97
CA LEU A 396 -15.97 26.35 -2.15
C LEU A 396 -15.57 27.44 -1.15
N THR A 397 -15.52 28.71 -1.57
CA THR A 397 -15.26 29.85 -0.67
C THR A 397 -16.29 29.90 0.47
N SER A 398 -17.55 29.63 0.17
CA SER A 398 -18.61 29.58 1.19
C SER A 398 -18.42 28.41 2.15
N ILE A 399 -18.10 27.21 1.66
CA ILE A 399 -17.80 26.03 2.50
C ILE A 399 -16.60 26.31 3.42
N LEU A 400 -15.51 26.85 2.87
CA LEU A 400 -14.30 27.16 3.64
C LEU A 400 -14.62 28.13 4.79
N ARG A 401 -15.42 29.16 4.53
CA ARG A 401 -15.84 30.14 5.54
C ARG A 401 -16.82 29.56 6.55
N ASP A 402 -17.90 28.95 6.07
CA ASP A 402 -19.09 28.64 6.89
C ASP A 402 -18.95 27.32 7.63
N GLU A 403 -18.26 26.33 7.06
CA GLU A 403 -18.10 25.00 7.67
C GLU A 403 -16.73 24.79 8.31
N LEU A 404 -15.67 25.34 7.71
CA LEU A 404 -14.29 25.15 8.19
C LEU A 404 -13.75 26.36 8.95
N ASN A 405 -14.53 27.45 9.07
CA ASN A 405 -14.14 28.70 9.72
C ASN A 405 -12.82 29.27 9.17
N LEU A 406 -12.58 29.08 7.87
CA LEU A 406 -11.44 29.61 7.13
C LEU A 406 -11.88 30.84 6.34
N ASN A 407 -11.63 32.01 6.92
CA ASN A 407 -11.90 33.28 6.28
C ASN A 407 -10.84 33.56 5.20
N VAL A 408 -11.08 33.04 3.99
CA VAL A 408 -10.19 33.19 2.84
C VAL A 408 -10.87 33.93 1.68
N ARG A 409 -10.06 34.59 0.87
CA ARG A 409 -10.42 35.10 -0.45
C ARG A 409 -9.80 34.19 -1.50
N LEU A 410 -10.64 33.61 -2.34
CA LEU A 410 -10.22 32.89 -3.54
C LEU A 410 -10.51 33.74 -4.77
N GLU A 411 -9.52 33.94 -5.64
CA GLU A 411 -9.68 34.79 -6.83
C GLU A 411 -8.71 34.40 -7.95
N PHE A 412 -9.21 34.25 -9.17
CA PHE A 412 -8.34 34.18 -10.34
C PHE A 412 -7.82 35.56 -10.71
N ARG A 413 -6.50 35.69 -10.85
CA ARG A 413 -5.87 36.90 -11.37
C ARG A 413 -4.99 36.56 -12.56
N THR A 414 -5.08 37.35 -13.61
CA THR A 414 -4.15 37.25 -14.74
C THR A 414 -2.83 37.92 -14.35
N VAL A 415 -1.77 37.14 -14.24
CA VAL A 415 -0.43 37.63 -13.88
C VAL A 415 0.61 37.14 -14.88
N LYS A 416 1.66 37.94 -15.09
CA LYS A 416 2.79 37.54 -15.94
C LYS A 416 3.65 36.51 -15.20
N ARG A 417 3.81 35.31 -15.77
CA ARG A 417 4.67 34.25 -15.26
C ARG A 417 5.59 33.74 -16.34
N ASP A 418 6.74 33.23 -15.91
CA ASP A 418 7.53 32.34 -16.74
C ASP A 418 6.77 31.03 -16.91
N VAL A 419 6.53 30.66 -18.16
CA VAL A 419 5.81 29.46 -18.56
C VAL A 419 6.61 28.74 -19.64
N TYR A 420 6.31 27.47 -19.86
CA TYR A 420 6.72 26.77 -21.07
C TYR A 420 5.57 26.77 -22.07
N VAL A 421 5.80 27.23 -23.30
CA VAL A 421 4.83 27.17 -24.39
C VAL A 421 5.09 25.88 -25.17
N ALA A 422 4.13 24.97 -25.15
CA ALA A 422 4.12 23.74 -25.93
C ALA A 422 3.58 24.01 -27.33
N THR A 423 4.38 23.79 -28.36
CA THR A 423 4.03 24.04 -29.77
C THR A 423 4.23 22.79 -30.64
N ASP A 424 4.04 22.94 -31.95
CA ASP A 424 4.10 21.90 -32.98
C ASP A 424 2.93 20.91 -32.91
N ARG A 425 3.06 19.79 -33.62
CA ARG A 425 2.09 18.70 -33.68
C ARG A 425 2.46 17.62 -32.68
N TYR A 426 1.46 17.09 -31.99
CA TYR A 426 1.63 15.88 -31.20
C TYR A 426 1.77 14.65 -32.11
N GLU A 427 2.88 13.93 -31.96
CA GLU A 427 3.15 12.66 -32.61
C GLU A 427 3.87 11.73 -31.63
N PHE A 428 3.17 10.69 -31.17
CA PHE A 428 3.73 9.78 -30.18
C PHE A 428 4.80 8.87 -30.81
N THR A 429 6.00 8.91 -30.23
CA THR A 429 7.12 8.03 -30.52
C THR A 429 7.55 7.35 -29.21
N PRO A 430 7.26 6.06 -29.02
CA PRO A 430 7.66 5.37 -27.80
C PRO A 430 9.18 5.34 -27.62
N LEU A 431 9.64 5.29 -26.37
CA LEU A 431 11.06 5.11 -26.08
C LEU A 431 11.55 3.72 -26.54
N ALA A 432 12.83 3.61 -26.88
CA ALA A 432 13.43 2.33 -27.23
C ALA A 432 13.23 1.30 -26.10
N GLY A 433 12.71 0.12 -26.44
CA GLY A 433 12.39 -0.94 -25.48
C GLY A 433 11.02 -0.80 -24.80
N GLN A 434 10.32 0.31 -25.02
CA GLN A 434 8.92 0.45 -24.63
C GLN A 434 8.02 -0.15 -25.71
N LYS A 435 7.00 -0.92 -25.32
CA LYS A 435 5.97 -1.38 -26.26
C LYS A 435 5.20 -0.16 -26.74
N GLY A 436 5.20 0.00 -28.06
CA GLY A 436 5.04 1.29 -28.68
C GLY A 436 3.66 1.91 -28.57
N GLU A 437 2.61 1.10 -28.49
CA GLU A 437 1.21 1.51 -28.45
C GLU A 437 0.40 0.30 -27.94
N GLY A 438 -0.80 0.53 -27.40
CA GLY A 438 -1.77 -0.54 -27.17
C GLY A 438 -1.49 -1.45 -25.96
N GLU A 439 -0.70 -0.99 -24.99
CA GLU A 439 -0.67 -1.67 -23.69
C GLU A 439 -2.03 -1.45 -23.04
N LEU A 440 -2.79 -2.53 -22.92
CA LEU A 440 -4.08 -2.54 -22.24
C LEU A 440 -3.86 -2.09 -20.81
N GLN A 441 -4.22 -0.84 -20.52
CA GLN A 441 -4.54 -0.52 -19.15
C GLN A 441 -5.76 -1.34 -18.77
N LEU A 442 -5.77 -1.84 -17.55
CA LEU A 442 -6.96 -2.44 -16.94
C LEU A 442 -7.97 -1.33 -16.62
N THR A 443 -8.40 -0.61 -17.65
CA THR A 443 -9.59 0.23 -17.68
C THR A 443 -10.73 -0.58 -18.30
N ASP A 444 -11.95 -0.09 -18.18
CA ASP A 444 -13.17 -0.81 -18.60
C ASP A 444 -13.34 -0.88 -20.10
N GLU A 445 -12.71 0.07 -20.74
CA GLU A 445 -12.57 0.13 -22.16
C GLU A 445 -11.15 -0.28 -22.48
N LYS A 446 -10.98 -1.05 -23.55
CA LYS A 446 -9.71 -1.21 -24.24
C LYS A 446 -9.34 0.13 -24.89
N ILE A 447 -9.04 1.14 -24.08
CA ILE A 447 -8.62 2.44 -24.56
C ILE A 447 -7.16 2.28 -24.98
N GLN A 448 -6.91 2.47 -26.27
CA GLN A 448 -5.55 2.65 -26.73
C GLN A 448 -5.11 4.05 -26.32
N THR A 449 -4.14 4.11 -25.40
CA THR A 449 -3.54 5.37 -24.96
C THR A 449 -2.09 5.47 -25.41
N ASP A 450 -1.64 6.68 -25.71
CA ASP A 450 -0.21 6.98 -25.81
C ASP A 450 0.42 6.92 -24.43
N ARG A 451 1.42 6.05 -24.22
CA ARG A 451 2.05 5.86 -22.90
C ARG A 451 3.31 6.71 -22.78
N VAL A 452 3.20 7.93 -22.28
CA VAL A 452 4.33 8.85 -22.09
C VAL A 452 5.04 8.60 -20.75
N GLN A 453 6.36 8.54 -20.74
CA GLN A 453 7.15 8.46 -19.51
C GLN A 453 7.67 9.86 -19.15
N ILE A 454 7.36 10.36 -17.95
CA ILE A 454 7.79 11.66 -17.44
C ILE A 454 8.97 11.43 -16.48
N PHE A 455 10.17 11.83 -16.92
CA PHE A 455 11.42 11.63 -16.18
C PHE A 455 12.46 12.68 -16.58
N GLY A 456 13.32 13.05 -15.62
CA GLY A 456 14.46 13.94 -15.86
C GLY A 456 15.66 13.18 -16.43
N LYS A 457 16.71 12.98 -15.66
CA LYS A 457 17.96 12.37 -16.17
C LYS A 457 17.83 10.90 -16.56
N GLU A 458 17.16 10.10 -15.75
CA GLU A 458 17.09 8.64 -15.89
C GLU A 458 15.66 8.13 -15.75
N LEU A 459 15.28 7.18 -16.62
CA LEU A 459 14.04 6.44 -16.47
C LEU A 459 14.19 5.44 -15.32
N LYS A 460 13.32 5.54 -14.30
CA LYS A 460 13.35 4.66 -13.14
C LYS A 460 12.13 3.74 -13.16
N PRO A 461 12.23 2.50 -13.69
CA PRO A 461 11.10 1.58 -13.67
C PRO A 461 10.70 1.27 -12.22
N ASN A 462 9.40 1.09 -11.98
CA ASN A 462 8.85 0.74 -10.67
C ASN A 462 9.16 1.76 -9.55
N SER A 463 9.31 3.04 -9.89
CA SER A 463 9.46 4.16 -8.95
C SER A 463 8.38 4.24 -7.87
N GLY A 464 7.17 3.76 -8.18
CA GLY A 464 5.99 3.98 -7.35
C GLY A 464 5.52 5.43 -7.32
N ALA A 465 6.09 6.32 -8.14
CA ALA A 465 5.76 7.75 -8.17
C ALA A 465 4.39 8.06 -8.81
N GLY A 466 3.59 7.03 -9.10
CA GLY A 466 2.25 7.16 -9.67
C GLY A 466 2.26 7.44 -11.17
N GLY A 467 1.21 8.09 -11.64
CA GLY A 467 0.88 8.33 -13.04
C GLY A 467 -0.59 8.65 -13.18
N GLY A 468 -1.04 8.78 -14.42
CA GLY A 468 -2.43 9.05 -14.73
C GLY A 468 -2.77 8.69 -16.17
N THR A 469 -4.04 8.85 -16.49
CA THR A 469 -4.58 8.75 -17.85
C THR A 469 -5.65 9.81 -17.98
N GLY A 470 -5.66 10.54 -19.09
CA GLY A 470 -6.60 11.62 -19.32
C GLY A 470 -6.37 12.33 -20.64
N GLU A 471 -7.04 13.47 -20.79
CA GLU A 471 -6.95 14.29 -21.99
C GLU A 471 -5.61 15.03 -22.09
N PHE A 472 -5.33 15.57 -23.28
CA PHE A 472 -4.06 16.25 -23.57
C PHE A 472 -3.75 17.41 -22.60
N ASP A 473 -4.74 18.23 -22.27
CA ASP A 473 -4.55 19.37 -21.37
C ASP A 473 -4.29 18.90 -19.93
N GLU A 474 -4.89 17.78 -19.50
CA GLU A 474 -4.60 17.17 -18.19
C GLU A 474 -3.18 16.64 -18.14
N PHE A 475 -2.72 15.96 -19.20
CA PHE A 475 -1.33 15.53 -19.33
C PHE A 475 -0.35 16.72 -19.20
N LEU A 476 -0.60 17.84 -19.89
CA LEU A 476 0.24 19.04 -19.76
C LEU A 476 0.19 19.65 -18.36
N GLY A 477 -0.97 19.64 -17.70
CA GLY A 477 -1.09 20.06 -16.31
C GLY A 477 -0.23 19.21 -15.37
N TRP A 478 -0.28 17.88 -15.52
CA TRP A 478 0.57 16.96 -14.74
C TRP A 478 2.06 17.12 -15.05
N LEU A 479 2.41 17.33 -16.31
CA LEU A 479 3.78 17.63 -16.71
C LEU A 479 4.26 18.94 -16.08
N GLY A 480 3.44 19.99 -16.10
CA GLY A 480 3.74 21.27 -15.46
C GLY A 480 3.91 21.14 -13.94
N ARG A 481 3.05 20.35 -13.29
CA ARG A 481 3.16 20.01 -11.86
C ARG A 481 4.47 19.29 -11.57
N TRP A 482 4.88 18.39 -12.46
CA TRP A 482 6.13 17.66 -12.31
C TRP A 482 7.35 18.56 -12.39
N ILE A 483 7.38 19.56 -13.26
CA ILE A 483 8.52 20.48 -13.39
C ILE A 483 8.38 21.78 -12.58
N ASP A 484 7.32 21.88 -11.76
CA ASP A 484 6.96 23.07 -10.99
C ASP A 484 6.89 24.36 -11.85
N ALA A 485 6.35 24.23 -13.07
CA ALA A 485 6.24 25.35 -14.01
C ALA A 485 4.97 25.22 -14.88
N PRO A 486 4.19 26.30 -15.09
CA PRO A 486 3.01 26.24 -15.95
C PRO A 486 3.37 25.95 -17.40
N ILE A 487 2.50 25.20 -18.09
CA ILE A 487 2.64 24.89 -19.52
C ILE A 487 1.41 25.41 -20.26
N VAL A 488 1.64 26.28 -21.25
CA VAL A 488 0.61 26.81 -22.13
C VAL A 488 0.65 26.03 -23.46
N SER A 489 -0.50 25.52 -23.90
CA SER A 489 -0.60 24.78 -25.16
C SER A 489 -0.92 25.72 -26.33
N GLU A 490 -0.04 25.77 -27.33
CA GLU A 490 -0.27 26.33 -28.66
C GLU A 490 -0.10 25.23 -29.75
N VAL A 491 -0.33 23.97 -29.35
CA VAL A 491 -0.21 22.78 -30.21
C VAL A 491 -1.31 22.79 -31.26
N THR A 492 -0.92 22.70 -32.55
CA THR A 492 -1.86 22.83 -33.68
C THR A 492 -2.63 21.53 -33.96
N GLU A 493 -2.02 20.39 -33.65
CA GLU A 493 -2.60 19.06 -33.83
C GLU A 493 -2.47 18.29 -32.52
N ARG A 494 -3.57 18.24 -31.77
CA ARG A 494 -3.69 17.53 -30.50
C ARG A 494 -3.90 16.02 -30.75
N PRO A 495 -3.52 15.13 -29.82
CA PRO A 495 -3.91 13.73 -29.92
C PRO A 495 -5.44 13.62 -29.90
N SER A 496 -5.98 12.71 -30.72
CA SER A 496 -7.42 12.40 -30.74
C SER A 496 -7.81 11.35 -29.69
N ARG A 497 -6.84 10.79 -28.97
CA ARG A 497 -7.00 9.77 -27.93
C ARG A 497 -6.43 10.27 -26.61
N GLN A 498 -6.84 9.62 -25.53
CA GLN A 498 -6.28 9.85 -24.22
C GLN A 498 -4.79 9.50 -24.17
N ILE A 499 -4.07 10.25 -23.34
CA ILE A 499 -2.68 9.97 -23.00
C ILE A 499 -2.67 9.29 -21.64
N SER A 500 -1.88 8.23 -21.52
CA SER A 500 -1.43 7.77 -20.21
C SER A 500 -0.01 8.26 -19.95
N TRP A 501 0.26 8.69 -18.73
CA TRP A 501 1.61 9.05 -18.30
C TRP A 501 2.04 8.31 -17.05
N ARG A 502 3.33 8.02 -16.98
CA ARG A 502 3.98 7.46 -15.78
C ARG A 502 5.01 8.44 -15.24
N LEU A 503 5.00 8.64 -13.94
CA LEU A 503 5.95 9.50 -13.24
C LEU A 503 7.15 8.66 -12.75
N HIS A 504 8.35 9.21 -12.87
CA HIS A 504 9.59 8.52 -12.48
C HIS A 504 10.42 9.39 -11.53
N GLU A 505 10.21 9.21 -10.23
CA GLU A 505 11.07 9.72 -9.15
C GLU A 505 11.72 8.54 -8.41
N ASN A 506 12.88 8.76 -7.80
CA ASN A 506 13.45 7.76 -6.91
C ASN A 506 12.58 7.64 -5.66
N SER A 507 12.01 6.46 -5.40
CA SER A 507 11.21 6.26 -4.20
C SER A 507 12.07 6.56 -2.95
N PHE A 508 11.65 7.54 -2.14
CA PHE A 508 12.30 7.90 -0.87
C PHE A 508 12.37 6.74 0.13
N LYS A 509 11.68 5.63 -0.14
CA LYS A 509 11.57 4.48 0.75
C LYS A 509 12.87 3.68 0.92
N THR A 510 13.97 4.04 0.25
CA THR A 510 15.15 3.16 0.20
C THR A 510 16.29 3.47 1.18
N HIS A 511 16.50 4.70 1.70
CA HIS A 511 17.45 4.91 2.80
C HIS A 511 17.43 6.31 3.48
N PRO A 512 17.20 6.42 4.80
CA PRO A 512 17.28 7.71 5.52
C PRO A 512 18.68 8.35 5.55
N SER A 513 19.74 7.57 5.31
CA SER A 513 21.13 8.03 5.33
C SER A 513 21.58 8.67 4.01
N ARG A 514 20.68 8.82 3.03
CA ARG A 514 20.98 9.38 1.71
C ARG A 514 20.15 10.63 1.40
N ARG A 515 19.69 11.36 2.42
CA ARG A 515 18.79 12.52 2.24
C ARG A 515 19.31 13.53 1.21
N ASP A 516 20.59 13.90 1.26
CA ASP A 516 21.16 14.88 0.33
C ASP A 516 21.30 14.33 -1.10
N ALA A 517 21.71 13.07 -1.24
CA ALA A 517 21.75 12.39 -2.54
C ALA A 517 20.34 12.29 -3.14
N HIS A 518 19.32 12.04 -2.31
CA HIS A 518 17.93 12.02 -2.74
C HIS A 518 17.41 13.38 -3.16
N GLU A 519 17.83 14.47 -2.51
CA GLU A 519 17.44 15.81 -2.93
C GLU A 519 18.05 16.17 -4.29
N ALA A 520 19.32 15.84 -4.51
CA ALA A 520 19.95 16.03 -5.82
C ALA A 520 19.28 15.20 -6.92
N GLU A 521 19.01 13.92 -6.65
CA GLU A 521 18.29 13.03 -7.57
C GLU A 521 16.86 13.52 -7.85
N ARG A 522 16.15 14.01 -6.82
CA ARG A 522 14.83 14.64 -6.98
C ARG A 522 14.96 15.88 -7.87
N ARG A 523 15.91 16.77 -7.59
CA ARG A 523 16.15 17.96 -8.42
C ARG A 523 16.40 17.58 -9.87
N GLU A 524 17.19 16.55 -10.14
CA GLU A 524 17.42 16.03 -11.49
C GLU A 524 16.16 15.41 -12.12
N ALA A 525 15.29 14.76 -11.34
CA ALA A 525 14.04 14.16 -11.82
C ALA A 525 12.98 15.21 -12.20
N HIS A 526 13.03 16.37 -11.53
CA HIS A 526 12.11 17.50 -11.69
C HIS A 526 12.71 18.65 -12.53
N ASP A 527 13.94 18.52 -13.02
CA ASP A 527 14.59 19.52 -13.86
C ASP A 527 13.84 19.71 -15.18
N ALA A 528 13.33 20.92 -15.42
CA ALA A 528 12.47 21.21 -16.56
C ALA A 528 13.15 20.93 -17.91
N ASP A 529 14.42 21.30 -18.08
CA ASP A 529 15.12 21.13 -19.36
C ASP A 529 15.35 19.65 -19.67
N LEU A 530 15.72 18.84 -18.66
CA LEU A 530 15.85 17.38 -18.81
C LEU A 530 14.51 16.72 -19.12
N VAL A 531 13.47 17.04 -18.34
CA VAL A 531 12.14 16.45 -18.50
C VAL A 531 11.56 16.80 -19.87
N LEU A 532 11.50 18.08 -20.22
CA LEU A 532 10.88 18.54 -21.47
C LEU A 532 11.64 18.04 -22.71
N LYS A 533 12.96 17.85 -22.61
CA LYS A 533 13.74 17.18 -23.66
C LYS A 533 13.30 15.73 -23.87
N ASN A 534 12.97 15.00 -22.80
CA ASN A 534 12.47 13.63 -22.92
C ASN A 534 11.01 13.57 -23.39
N ILE A 535 10.18 14.54 -23.04
CA ILE A 535 8.83 14.67 -23.60
C ILE A 535 8.90 14.98 -25.10
N THR A 536 9.79 15.88 -25.52
CA THR A 536 10.03 16.20 -26.94
C THR A 536 10.34 14.94 -27.75
N LYS A 537 11.23 14.07 -27.25
CA LYS A 537 11.58 12.80 -27.92
C LYS A 537 10.38 11.87 -28.10
N GLN A 538 9.42 11.91 -27.18
CA GLN A 538 8.28 11.00 -27.16
C GLN A 538 7.06 11.54 -27.88
N THR A 539 6.94 12.85 -28.08
CA THR A 539 5.68 13.47 -28.50
C THR A 539 5.84 14.43 -29.68
N ASN A 540 7.08 14.67 -30.13
CA ASN A 540 7.44 15.68 -31.11
C ASN A 540 7.06 17.13 -30.74
N LEU A 541 6.53 17.36 -29.53
CA LEU A 541 6.24 18.68 -29.02
C LEU A 541 7.52 19.48 -28.80
N ARG A 542 7.48 20.79 -29.07
CA ARG A 542 8.53 21.72 -28.68
C ARG A 542 8.10 22.55 -27.50
N PHE A 543 9.06 22.86 -26.64
CA PHE A 543 8.84 23.71 -25.48
C PHE A 543 9.78 24.91 -25.54
N THR A 544 9.22 26.10 -25.36
CA THR A 544 10.00 27.33 -25.24
C THR A 544 9.62 28.06 -23.97
N LYS A 545 10.62 28.59 -23.26
CA LYS A 545 10.37 29.37 -22.05
C LYS A 545 10.00 30.79 -22.44
N GLU A 546 8.84 31.25 -21.99
CA GLU A 546 8.31 32.57 -22.28
C GLU A 546 7.68 33.21 -21.05
N THR A 547 7.57 34.53 -21.04
CA THR A 547 6.78 35.24 -20.03
C THR A 547 5.39 35.54 -20.58
N ARG A 548 4.35 34.87 -20.08
CA ARG A 548 2.96 35.01 -20.56
C ARG A 548 2.01 35.45 -19.44
N PRO A 549 0.94 36.20 -19.76
CA PRO A 549 -0.15 36.42 -18.83
C PRO A 549 -0.97 35.12 -18.71
N ILE A 550 -1.03 34.53 -17.51
CA ILE A 550 -1.82 33.33 -17.24
C ILE A 550 -2.74 33.56 -16.02
N PRO A 551 -3.90 32.90 -15.96
CA PRO A 551 -4.73 32.90 -14.76
C PRO A 551 -4.01 32.13 -13.64
N ILE A 552 -3.88 32.75 -12.47
CA ILE A 552 -3.38 32.13 -11.24
C ILE A 552 -4.46 32.26 -10.18
N LEU A 553 -4.72 31.19 -9.43
CA LEU A 553 -5.61 31.23 -8.28
C LEU A 553 -4.86 31.82 -7.09
N PHE A 554 -5.29 32.98 -6.61
CA PHE A 554 -4.80 33.58 -5.39
C PHE A 554 -5.64 33.14 -4.19
N VAL A 555 -4.96 32.79 -3.11
CA VAL A 555 -5.52 32.28 -1.86
C VAL A 555 -5.00 33.14 -0.71
N GLU A 556 -5.85 34.03 -0.20
CA GLU A 556 -5.44 35.05 0.77
C GLU A 556 -6.32 34.96 2.03
N ARG A 557 -5.72 35.07 3.23
CA ARG A 557 -6.49 35.24 4.48
C ARG A 557 -7.17 36.61 4.48
N ARG A 558 -8.37 36.67 5.05
CA ARG A 558 -9.14 37.92 5.23
C ARG A 558 -9.15 38.41 6.66
#